data_AF-E8T6Y5-F1
#
_entry.id   AF-E8T6Y5-F1
#
_cell.length_a   1.000
_cell.length_b   1.000
_cell.length_c   1.000
_cell.angle_alpha   90.00
_cell.angle_beta   90.00
_cell.angle_gamma   90.00
#
_symmetry.space_group_name_H-M   'P 1'
#
loop_
_entity.id
_entity.type
_entity.pdbx_description
1 polymer ?
#
loop_
_entity_poly.entity_id
_entity_poly.type
_entity_poly.pdbx_seq_one_letter_code
_entity_poly.pdbx_strand_id
1 'polypeptide(L)'
;MLEIIAAAVIGTVTGAALSRLLASREDELRALESLQREKEVIFREASSLRQELDRLVREKEEIVRKYEEELQRKSRQLQVQLSENSRLMEQLSLLQLEKKSLENTVATLESRLRSSIPREVIRSLTGAEKLLQQMKEYLRTGKVNNYRLVSSDEHDKLFARVFASERKVFLTSPFITEDAVKKRLPEIEAFLEREDSTLFLVIGREWNTVRFGDEGLLLLARTLSKANGRVKLFADNVHHKVLAGENSVTITSYNFLSKNNRLREVGVEIDDSELARKLVNLEIENLKNSSTARRVIYERFRVVKVESSTSGKTYRVETSLEELPRVYFPLEIEPKEGTTYEAVLIQKINGDTYTQVIAAAAD
;
A
#
# COMPACT_ATOMS: atom_id res chain seq x y z
N MET A 1 94.50 -73.54 105.35
CA MET A 1 93.33 -73.95 104.54
C MET A 1 92.41 -72.75 104.23
N LEU A 2 92.20 -71.80 105.15
CA LEU A 2 91.44 -70.56 104.91
C LEU A 2 92.09 -69.58 103.90
N GLU A 3 93.42 -69.52 103.83
CA GLU A 3 94.14 -68.61 102.91
C GLU A 3 94.04 -69.00 101.43
N ILE A 4 93.85 -70.29 101.13
CA ILE A 4 93.72 -70.79 99.75
C ILE A 4 92.33 -70.46 99.19
N ILE A 5 91.29 -70.47 100.04
CA ILE A 5 89.92 -70.11 99.64
C ILE A 5 89.82 -68.60 99.40
N ALA A 6 90.49 -67.78 100.21
CA ALA A 6 90.52 -66.32 100.01
C ALA A 6 91.19 -65.94 98.67
N ALA A 7 92.30 -66.59 98.31
CA ALA A 7 92.98 -66.32 97.03
C ALA A 7 92.15 -66.75 95.80
N ALA A 8 91.43 -67.88 95.87
CA ALA A 8 90.58 -68.35 94.79
C ALA A 8 89.32 -67.47 94.60
N VAL A 9 88.72 -66.99 95.70
CA VAL A 9 87.56 -66.07 95.65
C VAL A 9 87.99 -64.69 95.17
N ILE A 10 89.14 -64.17 95.62
CA ILE A 10 89.67 -62.88 95.15
C ILE A 10 90.03 -62.96 93.66
N GLY A 11 90.67 -64.03 93.18
CA GLY A 11 91.03 -64.22 91.77
C GLY A 11 89.82 -64.38 90.83
N THR A 12 88.76 -65.05 91.26
CA THR A 12 87.53 -65.20 90.47
C THR A 12 86.66 -63.94 90.46
N VAL A 13 86.55 -63.24 91.60
CA VAL A 13 85.82 -61.96 91.69
C VAL A 13 86.54 -60.84 90.93
N THR A 14 87.86 -60.76 91.00
CA THR A 14 88.64 -59.76 90.22
C THR A 14 88.66 -60.08 88.73
N GLY A 15 88.78 -61.35 88.33
CA GLY A 15 88.67 -61.76 86.92
C GLY A 15 87.30 -61.44 86.31
N ALA A 16 86.21 -61.76 87.02
CA ALA A 16 84.85 -61.46 86.55
C ALA A 16 84.57 -59.95 86.48
N ALA A 17 85.08 -59.16 87.42
CA ALA A 17 84.97 -57.70 87.40
C ALA A 17 85.76 -57.08 86.23
N LEU A 18 86.96 -57.58 85.96
CA LEU A 18 87.81 -57.11 84.85
C LEU A 18 87.20 -57.45 83.49
N SER A 19 86.66 -58.66 83.32
CA SER A 19 85.96 -59.04 82.08
C SER A 19 84.71 -58.20 81.81
N ARG A 20 83.93 -57.86 82.86
CA ARG A 20 82.78 -56.94 82.70
C ARG A 20 83.22 -55.53 82.33
N LEU A 21 84.33 -55.05 82.89
CA LEU A 21 84.87 -53.72 82.59
C LEU A 21 85.43 -53.65 81.17
N LEU A 22 86.10 -54.71 80.70
CA LEU A 22 86.55 -54.83 79.31
C LEU A 22 85.38 -54.89 78.33
N ALA A 23 84.34 -55.71 78.61
CA ALA A 23 83.14 -55.76 77.79
C ALA A 23 82.42 -54.39 77.73
N SER A 24 82.31 -53.70 78.86
CA SER A 24 81.76 -52.33 78.92
C SER A 24 82.58 -51.33 78.11
N ARG A 25 83.91 -51.45 78.10
CA ARG A 25 84.80 -50.60 77.29
C ARG A 25 84.71 -50.91 75.80
N GLU A 26 84.57 -52.18 75.44
CA GLU A 26 84.34 -52.60 74.05
C GLU A 26 82.98 -52.09 73.53
N ASP A 27 81.93 -52.14 74.35
CA ASP A 27 80.62 -51.59 74.02
C ASP A 27 80.65 -50.06 73.88
N GLU A 28 81.36 -49.35 74.76
CA GLU A 28 81.62 -47.90 74.63
C GLU A 28 82.38 -47.56 73.35
N LEU A 29 83.40 -48.34 72.99
CA LEU A 29 84.17 -48.18 71.75
C LEU A 29 83.28 -48.36 70.52
N ARG A 30 82.40 -49.38 70.50
CA ARG A 30 81.44 -49.59 69.40
C ARG A 30 80.42 -48.44 69.32
N ALA A 31 79.95 -47.95 70.46
CA ALA A 31 79.05 -46.79 70.50
C ALA A 31 79.73 -45.52 69.96
N LEU A 32 81.00 -45.29 70.30
CA LEU A 32 81.81 -44.18 69.78
C LEU A 32 82.04 -44.29 68.27
N GLU A 33 82.36 -45.47 67.75
CA GLU A 33 82.50 -45.70 66.31
C GLU A 33 81.18 -45.48 65.56
N SER A 34 80.04 -45.90 66.14
CA SER A 34 78.71 -45.68 65.57
C SER A 34 78.36 -44.18 65.52
N LEU A 35 78.59 -43.45 66.61
CA LEU A 35 78.38 -42.00 66.68
C LEU A 35 79.29 -41.25 65.70
N GLN A 36 80.52 -41.74 65.49
CA GLN A 36 81.43 -41.13 64.52
C GLN A 36 80.94 -41.32 63.08
N ARG A 37 80.40 -42.49 62.74
CA ARG A 37 79.76 -42.72 61.43
C ARG A 37 78.52 -41.85 61.24
N GLU A 38 77.68 -41.74 62.26
CA GLU A 38 76.48 -40.89 62.22
C GLU A 38 76.85 -39.41 62.05
N LYS A 39 77.87 -38.93 62.76
CA LYS A 39 78.43 -37.58 62.60
C LYS A 39 78.92 -37.33 61.16
N GLU A 40 79.61 -38.31 60.56
CA GLU A 40 80.07 -38.20 59.17
C GLU A 40 78.91 -38.14 58.17
N VAL A 41 77.85 -38.93 58.37
CA VAL A 41 76.63 -38.89 57.54
C VAL A 41 75.95 -37.53 57.66
N ILE A 42 75.71 -37.04 58.89
CA ILE A 42 75.11 -35.72 59.14
C ILE A 42 75.93 -34.61 58.47
N PHE A 43 77.27 -34.70 58.53
CA PHE A 43 78.11 -33.68 57.91
C PHE A 43 78.01 -33.68 56.38
N ARG A 44 77.87 -34.86 55.76
CA ARG A 44 77.64 -34.97 54.30
C ARG A 44 76.27 -34.44 53.90
N GLU A 45 75.22 -34.79 54.65
CA GLU A 45 73.86 -34.28 54.40
C GLU A 45 73.79 -32.76 54.58
N ALA A 46 74.37 -32.23 55.65
CA ALA A 46 74.46 -30.78 55.87
C ALA A 46 75.21 -30.06 54.76
N SER A 47 76.29 -30.67 54.23
CA SER A 47 77.04 -30.13 53.10
C SER A 47 76.21 -30.15 51.80
N SER A 48 75.45 -31.22 51.56
CA SER A 48 74.55 -31.34 50.40
C SER A 48 73.42 -30.30 50.46
N LEU A 49 72.76 -30.17 51.62
CA LEU A 49 71.71 -29.18 51.84
C LEU A 49 72.23 -27.76 51.66
N ARG A 50 73.46 -27.48 52.07
CA ARG A 50 74.10 -26.18 51.84
C ARG A 50 74.30 -25.88 50.36
N GLN A 51 74.75 -26.88 49.58
CA GLN A 51 74.89 -26.73 48.12
C GLN A 51 73.54 -26.52 47.43
N GLU A 52 72.50 -27.22 47.86
CA GLU A 52 71.14 -27.06 47.35
C GLU A 52 70.55 -25.69 47.71
N LEU A 53 70.77 -25.22 48.94
CA LEU A 53 70.40 -23.87 49.36
C LEU A 53 71.10 -22.81 48.52
N ASP A 54 72.42 -22.92 48.31
CA ASP A 54 73.18 -21.98 47.48
C ASP A 54 72.67 -21.99 46.03
N ARG A 55 72.26 -23.15 45.50
CA ARG A 55 71.65 -23.27 44.17
C ARG A 55 70.29 -22.56 44.11
N LEU A 56 69.41 -22.82 45.08
CA LEU A 56 68.08 -22.20 45.16
C LEU A 56 68.15 -20.68 45.34
N VAL A 57 69.14 -20.18 46.09
CA VAL A 57 69.39 -18.74 46.24
C VAL A 57 69.74 -18.12 44.89
N ARG A 58 70.64 -18.74 44.11
CA ARG A 58 71.00 -18.25 42.77
C ARG A 58 69.82 -18.29 41.80
N GLU A 59 69.03 -19.37 41.83
CA GLU A 59 67.84 -19.51 40.99
C GLU A 59 66.80 -18.44 41.31
N LYS A 60 66.56 -18.18 42.61
CA LYS A 60 65.70 -17.08 43.06
C LYS A 60 66.20 -15.73 42.57
N GLU A 61 67.49 -15.44 42.70
CA GLU A 61 68.09 -14.19 42.23
C GLU A 61 67.92 -14.00 40.71
N GLU A 62 68.09 -15.06 39.93
CA GLU A 62 67.87 -15.01 38.48
C GLU A 62 66.41 -14.76 38.12
N ILE A 63 65.47 -15.40 38.81
CA ILE A 63 64.03 -15.19 38.63
C ILE A 63 63.66 -13.74 38.96
N VAL A 64 64.12 -13.22 40.11
CA VAL A 64 63.87 -11.83 40.52
C VAL A 64 64.38 -10.87 39.47
N ARG A 65 65.62 -11.06 38.99
CA ARG A 65 66.19 -10.21 37.93
C ARG A 65 65.34 -10.23 36.65
N LYS A 66 64.90 -11.40 36.20
CA LYS A 66 64.04 -11.52 35.01
C LYS A 66 62.70 -10.80 35.20
N TYR A 67 62.08 -10.91 36.37
CA TYR A 67 60.84 -10.21 36.68
C TYR A 67 61.01 -8.69 36.75
N GLU A 68 62.11 -8.21 37.33
CA GLU A 68 62.43 -6.78 37.38
C GLU A 68 62.64 -6.21 35.98
N GLU A 69 63.37 -6.91 35.12
CA GLU A 69 63.56 -6.54 33.72
C GLU A 69 62.24 -6.50 32.93
N GLU A 70 61.39 -7.51 33.09
CA GLU A 70 60.07 -7.56 32.42
C GLU A 70 59.15 -6.44 32.93
N LEU A 71 59.14 -6.19 34.24
CA LEU A 71 58.34 -5.14 34.86
C LEU A 71 58.77 -3.76 34.36
N GLN A 72 60.08 -3.50 34.29
CA GLN A 72 60.60 -2.25 33.72
C GLN A 72 60.22 -2.10 32.25
N ARG A 73 60.28 -3.17 31.45
CA ARG A 73 59.86 -3.14 30.04
C ARG A 73 58.38 -2.82 29.90
N LYS A 74 57.50 -3.48 30.66
CA LYS A 74 56.06 -3.21 30.66
C LYS A 74 55.76 -1.79 31.14
N SER A 75 56.45 -1.31 32.17
CA SER A 75 56.30 0.06 32.66
C SER A 75 56.64 1.10 31.59
N ARG A 76 57.74 0.91 30.84
CA ARG A 76 58.10 1.81 29.74
C ARG A 76 57.08 1.77 28.60
N GLN A 77 56.57 0.59 28.25
CA GLN A 77 55.53 0.45 27.23
C GLN A 77 54.23 1.16 27.62
N LEU A 78 53.78 0.98 28.87
CA LEU A 78 52.61 1.67 29.40
C LEU A 78 52.79 3.19 29.40
N GLN A 79 53.98 3.69 29.73
CA GLN A 79 54.27 5.12 29.72
C GLN A 79 54.19 5.71 28.30
N VAL A 80 54.69 4.99 27.29
CA VAL A 80 54.56 5.38 25.87
C VAL A 80 53.08 5.39 25.48
N GLN A 81 52.33 4.33 25.77
CA GLN A 81 50.89 4.25 25.47
C GLN A 81 50.09 5.38 26.15
N LEU A 82 50.43 5.72 27.39
CA LEU A 82 49.76 6.81 28.11
C LEU A 82 50.02 8.17 27.46
N SER A 83 51.25 8.41 26.99
CA SER A 83 51.59 9.64 26.27
C SER A 83 50.87 9.74 24.92
N GLU A 84 50.76 8.62 24.20
CA GLU A 84 50.05 8.56 22.91
C GLU A 84 48.54 8.77 23.09
N ASN A 85 47.94 8.12 24.09
CA ASN A 85 46.53 8.32 24.43
C ASN A 85 46.23 9.77 24.81
N SER A 86 47.12 10.41 25.56
CA SER A 86 46.97 11.83 25.92
C SER A 86 46.98 12.72 24.67
N ARG A 87 47.91 12.47 23.74
CA ARG A 87 47.97 13.18 22.45
C ARG A 87 46.70 12.97 21.60
N LEU A 88 46.20 11.73 21.54
CA LEU A 88 44.98 11.41 20.80
C LEU A 88 43.74 12.09 21.39
N MET A 89 43.63 12.15 22.72
CA MET A 89 42.53 12.87 23.38
C MET A 89 42.56 14.38 23.07
N GLU A 90 43.74 15.00 23.06
CA GLU A 90 43.89 16.40 22.69
C GLU A 90 43.48 16.65 21.23
N GLN A 91 43.92 15.79 20.30
CA GLN A 91 43.51 15.85 18.90
C GLN A 91 42.00 15.69 18.73
N LEU A 92 41.37 14.75 19.44
CA LEU A 92 39.92 14.55 19.40
C LEU A 92 39.16 15.80 19.88
N SER A 93 39.65 16.44 20.94
CA SER A 93 39.05 17.68 21.46
C SER A 93 39.11 18.82 20.44
N LEU A 94 40.23 18.95 19.71
CA LEU A 94 40.38 19.96 18.65
C LEU A 94 39.42 19.69 17.47
N LEU A 95 39.32 18.44 17.03
CA LEU A 95 38.40 18.04 15.95
C LEU A 95 36.92 18.27 16.33
N GLN A 96 36.55 18.08 17.59
CA GLN A 96 35.20 18.37 18.08
C GLN A 96 34.88 19.87 18.03
N LEU A 97 35.85 20.72 18.38
CA LEU A 97 35.72 22.17 18.27
C LEU A 97 35.59 22.63 16.81
N GLU A 98 36.41 22.06 15.93
CA GLU A 98 36.37 22.35 14.49
C GLU A 98 35.03 21.94 13.88
N LYS A 99 34.55 20.72 14.20
CA LYS A 99 33.23 20.24 13.77
C LYS A 99 32.11 21.21 14.18
N LYS A 100 32.11 21.65 15.45
CA LYS A 100 31.10 22.59 15.97
C LYS A 100 31.16 23.94 15.25
N SER A 101 32.36 24.41 14.92
CA SER A 101 32.56 25.64 14.14
C SER A 101 32.00 25.52 12.72
N LEU A 102 32.24 24.38 12.06
CA LEU A 102 31.70 24.09 10.73
C LEU A 102 30.17 23.98 10.74
N GLU A 103 29.58 23.30 11.73
CA GLU A 103 28.12 23.21 11.89
C GLU A 103 27.48 24.60 12.01
N ASN A 104 28.06 25.50 12.81
CA ASN A 104 27.60 26.89 12.92
C ASN A 104 27.73 27.66 11.60
N THR A 105 28.81 27.42 10.85
CA THR A 105 29.04 28.06 9.54
C THR A 105 28.00 27.59 8.52
N VAL A 106 27.73 26.28 8.46
CA VAL A 106 26.69 25.70 7.60
C VAL A 106 25.32 26.26 7.94
N ALA A 107 24.94 26.27 9.22
CA ALA A 107 23.64 26.82 9.65
C ALA A 107 23.49 28.30 9.25
N THR A 108 24.57 29.09 9.35
CA THR A 108 24.59 30.50 8.92
C THR A 108 24.42 30.63 7.40
N LEU A 109 25.12 29.80 6.62
CA LEU A 109 25.01 29.79 5.16
C LEU A 109 23.62 29.35 4.70
N GLU A 110 23.04 28.32 5.31
CA GLU A 110 21.67 27.87 5.04
C GLU A 110 20.65 28.97 5.33
N SER A 111 20.79 29.66 6.47
CA SER A 111 19.92 30.79 6.80
C SER A 111 20.04 31.91 5.78
N ARG A 112 21.27 32.26 5.35
CA ARG A 112 21.51 33.26 4.31
C ARG A 112 20.89 32.84 2.97
N LEU A 113 21.09 31.60 2.56
CA LEU A 113 20.53 31.05 1.32
C LEU A 113 18.99 31.07 1.32
N ARG A 114 18.37 30.68 2.44
CA ARG A 114 16.91 30.76 2.61
C ARG A 114 16.37 32.18 2.60
N SER A 115 17.16 33.15 3.08
CA SER A 115 16.79 34.57 3.03
C SER A 115 17.02 35.23 1.67
N SER A 116 17.93 34.70 0.85
CA SER A 116 18.25 35.24 -0.48
C SER A 116 17.38 34.65 -1.61
N ILE A 117 16.73 33.52 -1.39
CA ILE A 117 15.81 32.92 -2.36
C ILE A 117 14.38 33.40 -2.03
N PRO A 118 13.71 34.15 -2.91
CA PRO A 118 12.33 34.56 -2.69
C PRO A 118 11.43 33.35 -2.42
N ARG A 119 10.57 33.43 -1.40
CA ARG A 119 9.63 32.34 -1.04
C ARG A 119 8.77 31.88 -2.21
N GLU A 120 8.52 32.77 -3.16
CA GLU A 120 7.81 32.51 -4.41
C GLU A 120 8.55 31.53 -5.32
N VAL A 121 9.89 31.59 -5.38
CA VAL A 121 10.73 30.67 -6.15
C VAL A 121 10.70 29.27 -5.53
N ILE A 122 10.79 29.17 -4.20
CA ILE A 122 10.66 27.89 -3.49
C ILE A 122 9.29 27.27 -3.72
N ARG A 123 8.20 28.04 -3.57
CA ARG A 123 6.83 27.56 -3.87
C ARG A 123 6.67 27.12 -5.32
N SER A 124 7.27 27.86 -6.26
CA SER A 124 7.22 27.54 -7.69
C SER A 124 7.95 26.23 -7.98
N LEU A 125 9.12 26.01 -7.36
CA LEU A 125 9.88 24.76 -7.52
C LEU A 125 9.16 23.55 -6.90
N THR A 126 8.59 23.68 -5.69
CA THR A 126 7.79 22.61 -5.08
C THR A 126 6.53 22.31 -5.90
N GLY A 127 5.88 23.34 -6.45
CA GLY A 127 4.74 23.17 -7.37
C GLY A 127 5.14 22.47 -8.66
N ALA A 128 6.27 22.84 -9.25
CA ALA A 128 6.82 22.22 -10.45
C ALA A 128 7.22 20.76 -10.21
N GLU A 129 7.82 20.44 -9.07
CA GLU A 129 8.16 19.05 -8.69
C GLU A 129 6.91 18.17 -8.54
N LYS A 130 5.85 18.70 -7.90
CA LYS A 130 4.57 18.02 -7.79
C LYS A 130 3.93 17.77 -9.16
N LEU A 131 3.94 18.77 -10.04
CA LEU A 131 3.46 18.63 -11.43
C LEU A 131 4.28 17.59 -12.21
N LEU A 132 5.60 17.59 -12.04
CA LEU A 132 6.50 16.66 -12.72
C LEU A 132 6.27 15.21 -12.24
N GLN A 133 6.01 15.00 -10.95
CA GLN A 133 5.62 13.69 -10.41
C GLN A 133 4.26 13.24 -10.97
N GLN A 134 3.27 14.14 -11.03
CA GLN A 134 1.96 13.83 -11.62
C GLN A 134 2.07 13.49 -13.12
N MET A 135 2.90 14.22 -13.87
CA MET A 135 3.16 13.93 -15.29
C MET A 135 3.87 12.58 -15.47
N LYS A 136 4.85 12.24 -14.62
CA LYS A 136 5.52 10.94 -14.65
C LYS A 136 4.54 9.80 -14.40
N GLU A 137 3.66 9.95 -13.41
CA GLU A 137 2.66 8.93 -13.10
C GLU A 137 1.62 8.78 -14.21
N TYR A 138 1.22 9.90 -14.83
CA TYR A 138 0.35 9.88 -16.02
C TYR A 138 1.00 9.14 -17.19
N LEU A 139 2.25 9.44 -17.52
CA LEU A 139 2.97 8.78 -18.61
C LEU A 139 3.13 7.27 -18.36
N ARG A 140 3.23 6.86 -17.09
CA ARG A 140 3.37 5.45 -16.69
C ARG A 140 2.03 4.69 -16.69
N THR A 141 0.96 5.31 -16.21
CA THR A 141 -0.29 4.60 -15.87
C THR A 141 -1.52 5.06 -16.67
N GLY A 142 -1.42 6.19 -17.37
CA GLY A 142 -2.56 6.92 -17.94
C GLY A 142 -3.44 7.61 -16.89
N LYS A 143 -3.04 7.63 -15.61
CA LYS A 143 -3.83 8.17 -14.49
C LYS A 143 -3.08 9.26 -13.72
N VAL A 144 -3.84 10.20 -13.15
CA VAL A 144 -3.37 11.19 -12.15
C VAL A 144 -4.40 11.23 -11.03
N ASN A 145 -4.04 11.00 -9.77
CA ASN A 145 -4.94 11.14 -8.60
C ASN A 145 -6.35 10.50 -8.77
N ASN A 146 -6.46 9.27 -9.27
CA ASN A 146 -7.71 8.53 -9.60
C ASN A 146 -8.48 9.02 -10.84
N TYR A 147 -7.98 10.04 -11.53
CA TYR A 147 -8.50 10.50 -12.81
C TYR A 147 -7.79 9.78 -13.95
N ARG A 148 -8.55 9.26 -14.92
CA ARG A 148 -8.06 8.70 -16.17
C ARG A 148 -8.58 9.55 -17.33
N LEU A 149 -7.69 10.05 -18.18
CA LEU A 149 -8.10 10.70 -19.41
C LEU A 149 -8.65 9.64 -20.36
N VAL A 150 -9.81 9.90 -20.94
CA VAL A 150 -10.42 9.04 -21.94
C VAL A 150 -10.35 9.77 -23.27
N SER A 151 -9.61 9.20 -24.21
CA SER A 151 -9.51 9.71 -25.58
C SER A 151 -10.65 9.20 -26.46
N SER A 152 -10.87 9.83 -27.63
CA SER A 152 -11.88 9.39 -28.61
C SER A 152 -11.83 7.89 -28.90
N ASP A 153 -10.64 7.31 -29.02
CA ASP A 153 -10.43 5.91 -29.42
C ASP A 153 -10.75 4.91 -28.29
N GLU A 154 -10.88 5.40 -27.06
CA GLU A 154 -11.20 4.58 -25.89
C GLU A 154 -12.68 4.60 -25.53
N HIS A 155 -13.48 5.44 -26.17
CA HIS A 155 -14.89 5.62 -25.82
C HIS A 155 -15.70 4.32 -25.96
N ASP A 156 -15.50 3.57 -27.05
CA ASP A 156 -16.18 2.28 -27.24
C ASP A 156 -15.82 1.28 -26.14
N LYS A 157 -14.55 1.24 -25.74
CA LYS A 157 -14.05 0.35 -24.68
C LYS A 157 -14.57 0.76 -23.31
N LEU A 158 -14.63 2.06 -23.04
CA LEU A 158 -15.21 2.61 -21.81
C LEU A 158 -16.68 2.21 -21.69
N PHE A 159 -17.47 2.43 -22.74
CA PHE A 159 -18.89 2.09 -22.74
C PHE A 159 -19.11 0.60 -22.47
N ALA A 160 -18.44 -0.26 -23.24
CA ALA A 160 -18.54 -1.71 -23.07
C ALA A 160 -18.10 -2.15 -21.67
N ARG A 161 -17.02 -1.57 -21.12
CA ARG A 161 -16.54 -1.90 -19.78
C ARG A 161 -17.56 -1.52 -18.71
N VAL A 162 -18.09 -0.30 -18.73
CA VAL A 162 -19.07 0.16 -17.73
C VAL A 162 -20.32 -0.73 -17.75
N PHE A 163 -20.85 -1.04 -18.93
CA PHE A 163 -22.02 -1.92 -19.05
C PHE A 163 -21.72 -3.39 -18.72
N ALA A 164 -20.45 -3.81 -18.70
CA ALA A 164 -20.06 -5.14 -18.25
C ALA A 164 -19.81 -5.21 -16.73
N SER A 165 -19.27 -4.15 -16.11
CA SER A 165 -18.80 -4.18 -14.72
C SER A 165 -19.81 -3.65 -13.70
N GLU A 166 -20.65 -2.70 -14.09
CA GLU A 166 -21.55 -2.01 -13.16
C GLU A 166 -22.90 -2.72 -13.08
N ARG A 167 -23.56 -2.70 -11.90
CA ARG A 167 -24.95 -3.17 -11.76
C ARG A 167 -25.95 -2.06 -11.99
N LYS A 168 -25.58 -0.82 -11.69
CA LYS A 168 -26.40 0.36 -11.97
C LYS A 168 -25.63 1.28 -12.89
N VAL A 169 -26.26 1.67 -13.99
CA VAL A 169 -25.70 2.62 -14.94
C VAL A 169 -26.63 3.81 -15.05
N PHE A 170 -26.04 4.98 -14.92
CA PHE A 170 -26.67 6.25 -15.21
C PHE A 170 -25.96 6.88 -16.41
N LEU A 171 -26.71 7.15 -17.45
CA LEU A 171 -26.20 7.70 -18.70
C LEU A 171 -27.00 8.93 -19.07
N THR A 172 -26.30 10.03 -19.31
CA THR A 172 -26.89 11.24 -19.89
C THR A 172 -26.25 11.53 -21.23
N SER A 173 -27.09 11.82 -22.22
CA SER A 173 -26.58 12.27 -23.50
C SER A 173 -27.52 13.27 -24.16
N PRO A 174 -27.03 14.47 -24.51
CA PRO A 174 -27.83 15.47 -25.19
C PRO A 174 -28.25 15.07 -26.59
N PHE A 175 -27.41 14.31 -27.29
CA PHE A 175 -27.66 13.91 -28.67
C PHE A 175 -27.53 12.39 -28.80
N ILE A 176 -28.47 11.81 -29.53
CA ILE A 176 -28.51 10.39 -29.87
C ILE A 176 -28.82 10.21 -31.35
N THR A 177 -28.14 9.27 -32.01
CA THR A 177 -28.47 8.86 -33.38
C THR A 177 -28.90 7.40 -33.44
N GLU A 178 -29.72 7.06 -34.42
CA GLU A 178 -30.20 5.68 -34.64
C GLU A 178 -29.05 4.68 -34.79
N ASP A 179 -28.03 5.01 -35.59
CA ASP A 179 -26.84 4.18 -35.72
C ASP A 179 -26.12 3.96 -34.38
N ALA A 180 -26.13 4.95 -33.48
CA ALA A 180 -25.50 4.83 -32.17
C ALA A 180 -26.30 3.90 -31.26
N VAL A 181 -27.62 4.02 -31.31
CA VAL A 181 -28.55 3.07 -30.65
C VAL A 181 -28.24 1.67 -31.14
N LYS A 182 -28.28 1.42 -32.45
CA LYS A 182 -28.00 0.10 -33.04
C LYS A 182 -26.65 -0.46 -32.62
N LYS A 183 -25.60 0.39 -32.59
CA LYS A 183 -24.26 -0.01 -32.18
C LYS A 183 -24.18 -0.43 -30.71
N ARG A 184 -24.88 0.29 -29.82
CA ARG A 184 -24.79 0.13 -28.36
C ARG A 184 -25.83 -0.79 -27.75
N LEU A 185 -26.86 -1.12 -28.53
CA LEU A 185 -27.97 -1.95 -28.07
C LEU A 185 -27.52 -3.31 -27.55
N PRO A 186 -26.59 -4.03 -28.21
CA PRO A 186 -26.14 -5.33 -27.71
C PRO A 186 -25.52 -5.25 -26.31
N GLU A 187 -24.70 -4.23 -26.03
CA GLU A 187 -24.13 -4.06 -24.68
C GLU A 187 -25.18 -3.68 -23.64
N ILE A 188 -26.19 -2.89 -24.02
CA ILE A 188 -27.31 -2.54 -23.14
C ILE A 188 -28.20 -3.75 -22.88
N GLU A 189 -28.51 -4.56 -23.89
CA GLU A 189 -29.31 -5.77 -23.76
C GLU A 189 -28.60 -6.78 -22.84
N ALA A 190 -27.31 -7.04 -23.08
CA ALA A 190 -26.50 -7.90 -22.20
C ALA A 190 -26.42 -7.38 -20.76
N PHE A 191 -26.35 -6.06 -20.57
CA PHE A 191 -26.44 -5.45 -19.23
C PHE A 191 -27.79 -5.79 -18.58
N LEU A 192 -28.89 -5.64 -19.33
CA LEU A 192 -30.26 -5.88 -18.87
C LEU A 192 -30.63 -7.36 -18.79
N GLU A 193 -29.82 -8.31 -19.24
CA GLU A 193 -30.03 -9.74 -18.94
C GLU A 193 -29.75 -10.06 -17.47
N ARG A 194 -28.98 -9.22 -16.78
CA ARG A 194 -28.66 -9.40 -15.35
C ARG A 194 -29.84 -8.95 -14.48
N GLU A 195 -30.32 -9.83 -13.61
CA GLU A 195 -31.54 -9.60 -12.81
C GLU A 195 -31.47 -8.35 -11.92
N ASP A 196 -30.29 -8.06 -11.36
CA ASP A 196 -30.05 -6.93 -10.45
C ASP A 196 -29.63 -5.64 -11.13
N SER A 197 -29.68 -5.60 -12.47
CA SER A 197 -29.27 -4.43 -13.25
C SER A 197 -30.32 -3.32 -13.24
N THR A 198 -29.88 -2.06 -13.24
CA THR A 198 -30.77 -0.90 -13.41
C THR A 198 -30.13 0.15 -14.30
N LEU A 199 -30.85 0.60 -15.32
CA LEU A 199 -30.41 1.64 -16.24
C LEU A 199 -31.26 2.90 -16.07
N PHE A 200 -30.59 4.02 -15.81
CA PHE A 200 -31.18 5.35 -15.87
C PHE A 200 -30.61 6.05 -17.10
N LEU A 201 -31.48 6.40 -18.04
CA LEU A 201 -31.07 7.05 -19.28
C LEU A 201 -31.79 8.39 -19.40
N VAL A 202 -31.01 9.46 -19.51
CA VAL A 202 -31.52 10.82 -19.72
C VAL A 202 -31.05 11.31 -21.08
N ILE A 203 -32.00 11.61 -21.95
CA ILE A 203 -31.73 12.15 -23.27
C ILE A 203 -32.03 13.65 -23.25
N GLY A 204 -31.06 14.45 -23.69
CA GLY A 204 -31.21 15.90 -23.75
C GLY A 204 -32.04 16.38 -24.94
N ARG A 205 -32.65 17.55 -24.79
CA ARG A 205 -33.62 18.14 -25.72
C ARG A 205 -32.98 19.07 -26.75
N GLU A 206 -33.27 18.79 -28.03
CA GLU A 206 -34.08 19.65 -28.91
C GLU A 206 -35.20 18.83 -29.62
N TRP A 207 -36.08 18.15 -28.89
CA TRP A 207 -37.27 17.42 -29.37
C TRP A 207 -38.26 18.23 -30.24
N ASN A 208 -38.06 19.54 -30.39
CA ASN A 208 -38.90 20.42 -31.22
C ASN A 208 -38.26 20.72 -32.58
N THR A 209 -36.99 20.35 -32.80
CA THR A 209 -36.35 20.52 -34.10
C THR A 209 -36.39 19.19 -34.84
N VAL A 210 -36.77 19.26 -36.12
CA VAL A 210 -37.00 18.17 -37.09
C VAL A 210 -35.75 17.27 -37.33
N ARG A 211 -34.72 17.37 -36.49
CA ARG A 211 -33.41 16.71 -36.65
C ARG A 211 -33.19 15.51 -35.74
N PHE A 212 -34.06 15.27 -34.76
CA PHE A 212 -34.11 13.95 -34.13
C PHE A 212 -34.80 13.01 -35.10
N GLY A 213 -34.10 11.98 -35.57
CA GLY A 213 -34.74 10.88 -36.27
C GLY A 213 -35.63 10.15 -35.27
N ASP A 214 -36.94 10.39 -35.37
CA ASP A 214 -38.02 9.78 -34.61
C ASP A 214 -37.85 8.25 -34.41
N GLU A 215 -37.25 7.59 -35.40
CA GLU A 215 -36.96 6.16 -35.43
C GLU A 215 -35.93 5.70 -34.38
N GLY A 216 -34.91 6.50 -34.06
CA GLY A 216 -33.86 6.11 -33.11
C GLY A 216 -34.37 6.05 -31.67
N LEU A 217 -35.21 7.02 -31.28
CA LEU A 217 -35.86 7.03 -29.97
C LEU A 217 -36.89 5.91 -29.89
N LEU A 218 -37.66 5.68 -30.95
CA LEU A 218 -38.63 4.59 -31.01
C LEU A 218 -37.95 3.22 -30.90
N LEU A 219 -36.85 3.00 -31.62
CA LEU A 219 -36.05 1.77 -31.54
C LEU A 219 -35.53 1.55 -30.10
N LEU A 220 -34.92 2.58 -29.52
CA LEU A 220 -34.40 2.52 -28.16
C LEU A 220 -35.51 2.22 -27.14
N ALA A 221 -36.60 2.98 -27.18
CA ALA A 221 -37.71 2.83 -26.23
C ALA A 221 -38.38 1.45 -26.37
N ARG A 222 -38.57 0.96 -27.61
CA ARG A 222 -39.09 -0.38 -27.91
C ARG A 222 -38.23 -1.45 -27.28
N THR A 223 -36.92 -1.41 -27.48
CA THR A 223 -36.01 -2.41 -26.91
C THR A 223 -36.00 -2.37 -25.39
N LEU A 224 -35.91 -1.16 -24.82
CA LEU A 224 -35.83 -0.98 -23.38
C LEU A 224 -37.14 -1.32 -22.66
N SER A 225 -38.30 -1.23 -23.33
CA SER A 225 -39.61 -1.57 -22.74
C SER A 225 -39.68 -3.02 -22.23
N LYS A 226 -38.92 -3.92 -22.85
CA LYS A 226 -38.86 -5.35 -22.46
C LYS A 226 -38.19 -5.58 -21.09
N ALA A 227 -37.52 -4.57 -20.53
CA ALA A 227 -36.72 -4.70 -19.33
C ALA A 227 -37.51 -4.61 -18.00
N ASN A 228 -38.84 -4.68 -18.05
CA ASN A 228 -39.74 -4.81 -16.89
C ASN A 228 -39.46 -3.83 -15.73
N GLY A 229 -39.40 -2.52 -16.04
CA GLY A 229 -39.24 -1.46 -15.04
C GLY A 229 -37.80 -1.20 -14.55
N ARG A 230 -36.82 -1.99 -14.97
CA ARG A 230 -35.39 -1.78 -14.67
C ARG A 230 -34.74 -0.66 -15.47
N VAL A 231 -35.46 -0.13 -16.45
CA VAL A 231 -35.04 1.02 -17.24
C VAL A 231 -35.92 2.22 -16.91
N LYS A 232 -35.29 3.35 -16.63
CA LYS A 232 -35.96 4.64 -16.53
C LYS A 232 -35.42 5.57 -17.61
N LEU A 233 -36.25 5.86 -18.60
CA LEU A 233 -35.92 6.73 -19.72
C LEU A 233 -36.57 8.10 -19.53
N PHE A 234 -35.75 9.14 -19.56
CA PHE A 234 -36.16 10.53 -19.39
C PHE A 234 -35.71 11.37 -20.57
N ALA A 235 -36.49 12.41 -20.83
CA ALA A 235 -36.24 13.46 -21.80
C ALA A 235 -36.23 14.80 -21.06
N ASP A 236 -35.11 15.52 -21.08
CA ASP A 236 -35.00 16.82 -20.39
C ASP A 236 -34.09 17.79 -21.15
N ASN A 237 -34.01 19.07 -20.74
CA ASN A 237 -33.08 20.05 -21.30
C ASN A 237 -31.70 19.93 -20.66
N VAL A 238 -31.01 18.81 -20.91
CA VAL A 238 -29.65 18.54 -20.40
C VAL A 238 -28.61 18.63 -21.52
N HIS A 239 -27.47 19.29 -21.24
CA HIS A 239 -26.32 19.34 -22.14
C HIS A 239 -25.06 18.63 -21.60
N HIS A 240 -25.06 18.24 -20.33
CA HIS A 240 -23.98 17.48 -19.72
C HIS A 240 -24.01 16.02 -20.24
N LYS A 241 -22.83 15.41 -20.38
CA LYS A 241 -22.67 14.02 -20.84
C LYS A 241 -21.93 13.26 -19.78
N VAL A 242 -22.64 12.33 -19.16
CA VAL A 242 -22.13 11.58 -18.01
C VAL A 242 -22.45 10.12 -18.22
N LEU A 243 -21.47 9.27 -17.95
CA LEU A 243 -21.63 7.83 -17.82
C LEU A 243 -21.15 7.45 -16.42
N ALA A 244 -22.09 7.17 -15.52
CA ALA A 244 -21.80 6.83 -14.13
C ALA A 244 -22.24 5.40 -13.82
N GLY A 245 -21.36 4.66 -13.14
CA GLY A 245 -21.62 3.38 -12.50
C GLY A 245 -21.84 3.52 -11.00
N GLU A 246 -21.76 2.40 -10.29
CA GLU A 246 -21.65 2.41 -8.82
C GLU A 246 -20.21 2.72 -8.36
N ASN A 247 -19.21 2.31 -9.16
CA ASN A 247 -17.81 2.40 -8.78
C ASN A 247 -17.03 3.56 -9.42
N SER A 248 -17.52 4.06 -10.56
CA SER A 248 -16.80 5.05 -11.37
C SER A 248 -17.77 6.03 -12.02
N VAL A 249 -17.25 7.21 -12.39
CA VAL A 249 -17.98 8.18 -13.19
C VAL A 249 -17.09 8.73 -14.30
N THR A 250 -17.63 8.81 -15.50
CA THR A 250 -17.00 9.51 -16.61
C THR A 250 -17.81 10.75 -16.96
N ILE A 251 -17.15 11.90 -16.95
CA ILE A 251 -17.67 13.17 -17.46
C ILE A 251 -16.95 13.46 -18.77
N THR A 252 -17.69 13.83 -19.80
CA THR A 252 -17.11 13.89 -21.15
C THR A 252 -17.77 14.89 -22.08
N SER A 253 -17.11 15.15 -23.21
CA SER A 253 -17.69 15.82 -24.36
C SER A 253 -18.38 14.86 -25.36
N TYR A 254 -18.22 13.53 -25.24
CA TYR A 254 -18.86 12.58 -26.18
C TYR A 254 -20.38 12.49 -26.03
N ASN A 255 -21.08 12.56 -27.16
CA ASN A 255 -22.51 12.22 -27.25
C ASN A 255 -22.71 10.74 -27.57
N PHE A 256 -23.97 10.28 -27.51
CA PHE A 256 -24.38 8.94 -27.91
C PHE A 256 -24.52 8.87 -29.44
N LEU A 257 -23.40 9.05 -30.16
CA LEU A 257 -23.33 9.09 -31.63
C LEU A 257 -22.44 7.95 -32.17
N SER A 258 -22.83 7.33 -33.27
CA SER A 258 -22.07 6.22 -33.91
C SER A 258 -20.82 6.70 -34.65
N LYS A 259 -20.83 7.95 -35.13
CA LYS A 259 -19.76 8.60 -35.88
C LYS A 259 -19.24 9.82 -35.12
N ASN A 260 -18.35 9.60 -34.16
CA ASN A 260 -17.45 10.66 -33.67
C ASN A 260 -16.26 10.93 -34.63
N ASN A 261 -16.38 10.56 -35.92
CA ASN A 261 -15.27 10.47 -36.87
C ASN A 261 -14.62 11.80 -37.31
N ARG A 262 -14.84 12.94 -36.64
CA ARG A 262 -14.15 14.20 -36.97
C ARG A 262 -13.77 15.09 -35.80
N LEU A 263 -14.24 14.83 -34.59
CA LEU A 263 -13.96 15.67 -33.43
C LEU A 263 -13.11 14.90 -32.41
N ARG A 264 -12.05 15.55 -31.96
CA ARG A 264 -11.26 15.07 -30.82
C ARG A 264 -12.11 15.29 -29.57
N GLU A 265 -12.66 14.20 -29.05
CA GLU A 265 -13.47 14.17 -27.85
C GLU A 265 -12.59 13.80 -26.66
N VAL A 266 -12.93 14.33 -25.49
CA VAL A 266 -12.21 14.06 -24.25
C VAL A 266 -13.18 13.69 -23.15
N GLY A 267 -12.78 12.73 -22.33
CA GLY A 267 -13.45 12.37 -21.10
C GLY A 267 -12.47 12.35 -19.94
N VAL A 268 -13.02 12.52 -18.74
CA VAL A 268 -12.33 12.26 -17.50
C VAL A 268 -13.13 11.20 -16.77
N GLU A 269 -12.52 10.02 -16.66
CA GLU A 269 -13.03 8.96 -15.80
C GLU A 269 -12.43 9.11 -14.41
N ILE A 270 -13.26 8.91 -13.40
CA ILE A 270 -12.92 9.05 -11.99
C ILE A 270 -13.34 7.74 -11.30
N ASP A 271 -12.35 7.01 -10.80
CA ASP A 271 -12.55 5.79 -10.02
C ASP A 271 -12.87 6.16 -8.56
N ASP A 272 -14.08 6.70 -8.33
CA ASP A 272 -14.56 7.12 -7.01
C ASP A 272 -16.06 6.80 -6.84
N SER A 273 -16.34 5.78 -6.03
CA SER A 273 -17.68 5.26 -5.77
C SER A 273 -18.55 6.22 -4.93
N GLU A 274 -17.95 7.09 -4.12
CA GLU A 274 -18.68 8.10 -3.36
C GLU A 274 -19.12 9.23 -4.28
N LEU A 275 -18.21 9.72 -5.12
CA LEU A 275 -18.50 10.74 -6.11
C LEU A 275 -19.56 10.26 -7.12
N ALA A 276 -19.41 9.03 -7.64
CA ALA A 276 -20.36 8.44 -8.58
C ALA A 276 -21.78 8.41 -7.98
N ARG A 277 -21.93 7.90 -6.75
CA ARG A 277 -23.23 7.87 -6.06
C ARG A 277 -23.81 9.26 -5.81
N LYS A 278 -23.00 10.22 -5.37
CA LYS A 278 -23.45 11.61 -5.16
C LYS A 278 -23.97 12.23 -6.44
N LEU A 279 -23.25 12.05 -7.55
CA LEU A 279 -23.64 12.60 -8.84
C LEU A 279 -24.94 11.97 -9.36
N VAL A 280 -25.06 10.64 -9.30
CA VAL A 280 -26.30 9.95 -9.71
C VAL A 280 -27.50 10.41 -8.88
N ASN A 281 -27.33 10.54 -7.57
CA ASN A 281 -28.41 11.03 -6.69
C ASN A 281 -28.80 12.47 -7.01
N LEU A 282 -27.82 13.35 -7.24
CA LEU A 282 -28.05 14.74 -7.62
C LEU A 282 -28.82 14.83 -8.94
N GLU A 283 -28.44 14.04 -9.95
CA GLU A 283 -29.13 14.04 -11.24
C GLU A 283 -30.57 13.51 -11.13
N ILE A 284 -30.80 12.45 -10.34
CA ILE A 284 -32.15 11.95 -10.07
C ILE A 284 -33.00 13.01 -9.35
N GLU A 285 -32.43 13.74 -8.40
CA GLU A 285 -33.11 14.83 -7.70
C GLU A 285 -33.43 15.99 -8.65
N ASN A 286 -32.47 16.37 -9.50
CA ASN A 286 -32.67 17.39 -10.54
C ASN A 286 -33.81 17.00 -11.48
N LEU A 287 -33.88 15.75 -11.93
CA LEU A 287 -34.97 15.27 -12.78
C LEU A 287 -36.34 15.38 -12.11
N LYS A 288 -36.45 15.04 -10.82
CA LYS A 288 -37.72 15.14 -10.07
C LYS A 288 -38.18 16.59 -9.92
N ASN A 289 -37.24 17.50 -9.74
CA ASN A 289 -37.52 18.92 -9.55
C ASN A 289 -37.60 19.71 -10.87
N SER A 290 -37.21 19.09 -11.99
CA SER A 290 -37.19 19.73 -13.30
C SER A 290 -38.59 19.89 -13.87
N SER A 291 -38.98 21.14 -14.14
CA SER A 291 -40.24 21.46 -14.84
C SER A 291 -40.22 21.05 -16.31
N THR A 292 -39.03 20.80 -16.87
CA THR A 292 -38.82 20.42 -18.27
C THR A 292 -38.65 18.92 -18.46
N ALA A 293 -38.31 18.18 -17.40
CA ALA A 293 -38.12 16.74 -17.47
C ALA A 293 -39.43 16.01 -17.79
N ARG A 294 -39.31 15.03 -18.66
CA ARG A 294 -40.40 14.18 -19.12
C ARG A 294 -39.97 12.73 -19.03
N ARG A 295 -40.90 11.86 -18.65
CA ARG A 295 -40.73 10.42 -18.75
C ARG A 295 -41.05 9.98 -20.18
N VAL A 296 -40.22 9.10 -20.72
CA VAL A 296 -40.41 8.51 -22.04
C VAL A 296 -40.94 7.08 -21.85
N ILE A 297 -42.06 6.78 -22.49
CA ILE A 297 -42.76 5.50 -22.38
C ILE A 297 -42.94 4.95 -23.78
N TYR A 298 -42.62 3.67 -23.99
CA TYR A 298 -43.00 2.97 -25.21
C TYR A 298 -44.34 2.28 -25.00
N GLU A 299 -45.23 2.38 -25.98
CA GLU A 299 -46.54 1.75 -25.94
C GLU A 299 -46.92 1.20 -27.31
N ARG A 300 -47.69 0.10 -27.33
CA ARG A 300 -48.37 -0.39 -28.53
C ARG A 300 -49.86 -0.14 -28.38
N PHE A 301 -50.47 0.40 -29.42
CA PHE A 301 -51.91 0.56 -29.44
C PHE A 301 -52.51 0.11 -30.77
N ARG A 302 -53.73 -0.44 -30.71
CA ARG A 302 -54.49 -0.83 -31.89
C ARG A 302 -55.62 0.14 -32.12
N VAL A 303 -55.74 0.67 -33.32
CA VAL A 303 -56.88 1.54 -33.66
C VAL A 303 -58.10 0.65 -33.88
N VAL A 304 -59.09 0.76 -33.00
CA VAL A 304 -60.33 -0.03 -33.10
C VAL A 304 -61.43 0.68 -33.84
N LYS A 305 -61.41 2.02 -33.89
CA LYS A 305 -62.41 2.80 -34.59
C LYS A 305 -61.90 4.17 -34.99
N VAL A 306 -62.24 4.62 -36.20
CA VAL A 306 -62.00 5.99 -36.66
C VAL A 306 -63.34 6.71 -36.83
N GLU A 307 -63.51 7.83 -36.13
CA GLU A 307 -64.71 8.67 -36.20
C GLU A 307 -64.33 10.03 -36.78
N SER A 308 -64.96 10.43 -37.89
CA SER A 308 -64.73 11.73 -38.51
C SER A 308 -65.79 12.74 -38.08
N SER A 309 -65.36 13.96 -37.76
CA SER A 309 -66.23 15.09 -37.40
C SER A 309 -65.79 16.36 -38.14
N THR A 310 -66.60 17.43 -38.07
CA THR A 310 -66.26 18.74 -38.62
C THR A 310 -65.04 19.39 -37.96
N SER A 311 -64.70 18.98 -36.74
CA SER A 311 -63.52 19.46 -35.99
C SER A 311 -62.26 18.59 -36.15
N GLY A 312 -62.35 17.47 -36.88
CA GLY A 312 -61.23 16.54 -37.09
C GLY A 312 -61.60 15.07 -36.91
N LYS A 313 -60.59 14.20 -36.90
CA LYS A 313 -60.73 12.75 -36.69
C LYS A 313 -60.47 12.39 -35.23
N THR A 314 -61.32 11.54 -34.67
CA THR A 314 -61.14 10.92 -33.35
C THR A 314 -60.83 9.45 -33.54
N TYR A 315 -59.85 8.96 -32.79
CA TYR A 315 -59.41 7.57 -32.85
C TYR A 315 -59.70 6.91 -31.53
N ARG A 316 -60.46 5.80 -31.56
CA ARG A 316 -60.56 4.91 -30.40
C ARG A 316 -59.47 3.85 -30.54
N VAL A 317 -58.71 3.63 -29.47
CA VAL A 317 -57.59 2.69 -29.46
C VAL A 317 -57.66 1.73 -28.28
N GLU A 318 -57.15 0.52 -28.47
CA GLU A 318 -56.82 -0.45 -27.41
C GLU A 318 -55.35 -0.29 -27.03
N THR A 319 -55.02 -0.25 -25.75
CA THR A 319 -53.65 -0.09 -25.22
C THR A 319 -53.53 -0.78 -23.86
N SER A 320 -52.30 -1.00 -23.38
CA SER A 320 -52.05 -1.52 -22.04
C SER A 320 -52.10 -0.45 -20.95
N LEU A 321 -52.16 0.84 -21.30
CA LEU A 321 -52.24 1.93 -20.34
C LEU A 321 -53.65 2.05 -19.72
N GLU A 322 -53.70 2.21 -18.40
CA GLU A 322 -54.96 2.41 -17.66
C GLU A 322 -55.66 3.72 -18.05
N GLU A 323 -54.89 4.77 -18.35
CA GLU A 323 -55.41 6.03 -18.89
C GLU A 323 -54.74 6.35 -20.23
N LEU A 324 -55.57 6.54 -21.26
CA LEU A 324 -55.12 6.92 -22.59
C LEU A 324 -54.87 8.43 -22.66
N PRO A 325 -53.62 8.87 -22.88
CA PRO A 325 -53.38 10.28 -23.14
C PRO A 325 -54.10 10.80 -24.38
N ARG A 326 -54.30 12.12 -24.40
CA ARG A 326 -54.50 12.83 -25.67
C ARG A 326 -53.23 12.68 -26.51
N VAL A 327 -53.32 11.87 -27.56
CA VAL A 327 -52.24 11.60 -28.51
C VAL A 327 -52.32 12.58 -29.67
N TYR A 328 -51.22 13.27 -29.95
CA TYR A 328 -51.06 14.08 -31.16
C TYR A 328 -50.19 13.31 -32.14
N PHE A 329 -50.78 12.91 -33.27
CA PHE A 329 -50.06 12.28 -34.37
C PHE A 329 -49.31 13.34 -35.19
N PRO A 330 -48.12 13.03 -35.72
CA PRO A 330 -47.52 13.82 -36.78
C PRO A 330 -48.51 13.93 -37.95
N LEU A 331 -48.56 15.10 -38.61
CA LEU A 331 -49.48 15.37 -39.73
C LEU A 331 -49.39 14.35 -40.89
N GLU A 332 -48.28 13.61 -40.95
CA GLU A 332 -47.94 12.66 -42.01
C GLU A 332 -48.51 11.25 -41.77
N ILE A 333 -49.06 10.97 -40.58
CA ILE A 333 -49.62 9.66 -40.25
C ILE A 333 -51.13 9.76 -40.13
N GLU A 334 -51.83 8.98 -40.95
CA GLU A 334 -53.27 8.78 -40.84
C GLU A 334 -53.55 7.37 -40.29
N PRO A 335 -53.84 7.23 -38.99
CA PRO A 335 -54.10 5.93 -38.39
C PRO A 335 -55.30 5.22 -39.03
N LYS A 336 -55.14 3.93 -39.34
CA LYS A 336 -56.17 3.10 -39.97
C LYS A 336 -56.80 2.15 -38.97
N GLU A 337 -58.12 1.99 -39.09
CA GLU A 337 -58.87 1.01 -38.30
C GLU A 337 -58.32 -0.41 -38.51
N GLY A 338 -58.19 -1.15 -37.41
CA GLY A 338 -57.65 -2.51 -37.38
C GLY A 338 -56.12 -2.58 -37.29
N THR A 339 -55.39 -1.49 -37.56
CA THR A 339 -53.92 -1.46 -37.56
C THR A 339 -53.35 -1.24 -36.16
N THR A 340 -52.25 -1.93 -35.86
CA THR A 340 -51.47 -1.73 -34.64
C THR A 340 -50.35 -0.75 -34.93
N TYR A 341 -50.13 0.17 -33.99
CA TYR A 341 -49.07 1.16 -34.05
C TYR A 341 -48.19 1.03 -32.82
N GLU A 342 -46.93 1.36 -32.98
CA GLU A 342 -45.98 1.52 -31.89
C GLU A 342 -45.73 3.00 -31.68
N ALA A 343 -45.62 3.42 -30.43
CA ALA A 343 -45.44 4.81 -30.07
C ALA A 343 -44.43 5.05 -28.95
N VAL A 344 -43.78 6.20 -29.04
CA VAL A 344 -43.11 6.82 -27.88
C VAL A 344 -43.99 7.93 -27.32
N LEU A 345 -44.42 7.77 -26.07
CA LEU A 345 -45.21 8.74 -25.33
C LEU A 345 -44.30 9.54 -24.37
N ILE A 346 -44.45 10.86 -24.39
CA ILE A 346 -43.67 11.78 -23.53
C ILE A 346 -44.57 12.35 -22.43
N GLN A 347 -44.43 11.87 -21.20
CA GLN A 347 -45.24 12.24 -20.02
C GLN A 347 -44.53 13.26 -19.12
N LYS A 348 -45.25 14.21 -18.52
CA LYS A 348 -44.69 15.05 -17.45
C LYS A 348 -44.42 14.20 -16.19
N ILE A 349 -43.30 14.42 -15.51
CA ILE A 349 -42.96 13.66 -14.30
C ILE A 349 -43.99 13.89 -13.17
N ASN A 350 -44.58 15.09 -13.11
CA ASN A 350 -45.54 15.49 -12.07
C ASN A 350 -46.97 15.71 -12.61
N GLY A 351 -47.38 15.03 -13.68
CA GLY A 351 -48.77 15.14 -14.13
C GLY A 351 -49.15 14.21 -15.29
N ASP A 352 -50.45 14.03 -15.48
CA ASP A 352 -51.02 12.99 -16.36
C ASP A 352 -51.08 13.40 -17.84
N THR A 353 -50.42 14.49 -18.22
CA THR A 353 -50.46 15.02 -19.58
C THR A 353 -49.27 14.52 -20.40
N TYR A 354 -49.58 13.86 -21.51
CA TYR A 354 -48.60 13.41 -22.49
C TYR A 354 -48.58 14.37 -23.68
N THR A 355 -47.40 14.70 -24.17
CA THR A 355 -47.21 15.87 -25.06
C THR A 355 -47.02 15.50 -26.53
N GLN A 356 -46.50 14.30 -26.84
CA GLN A 356 -46.07 13.96 -28.20
C GLN A 356 -46.03 12.46 -28.39
N VAL A 357 -46.43 12.01 -29.59
CA VAL A 357 -46.34 10.63 -30.03
C VAL A 357 -45.57 10.55 -31.33
N ILE A 358 -44.48 9.81 -31.30
CA ILE A 358 -43.82 9.32 -32.52
C ILE A 358 -44.43 7.95 -32.77
N ALA A 359 -45.30 7.83 -33.78
CA ALA A 359 -45.95 6.58 -34.13
C ALA A 359 -45.35 5.99 -35.40
N ALA A 360 -45.25 4.67 -35.48
CA ALA A 360 -45.03 3.95 -36.74
C ALA A 360 -46.03 2.78 -36.80
N ALA A 361 -46.44 2.39 -38.02
CA ALA A 361 -47.20 1.15 -38.18
C ALA A 361 -46.35 -0.01 -37.68
N ALA A 362 -46.93 -0.87 -36.84
CA ALA A 362 -46.27 -2.10 -36.41
C ALA A 362 -46.41 -3.11 -37.55
N ASP A 363 -45.29 -3.54 -38.12
CA ASP A 363 -45.24 -4.65 -39.08
C ASP A 363 -45.69 -5.98 -38.44
#